data_AF-A0A1G2LBV4-F1
#
_entry.id   AF-A0A1G2LBV4-F1
#
_cell.length_a   1.000
_cell.length_b   1.000
_cell.length_c   1.000
_cell.angle_alpha   90.00
_cell.angle_beta   90.00
_cell.angle_gamma   90.00
#
_symmetry.space_group_name_H-M   'P 1'
#
loop_
_entity.id
_entity.type
_entity.pdbx_description
1 polymer ?
#
loop_
_entity_poly.entity_id
_entity_poly.type
_entity_poly.pdbx_seq_one_letter_code
_entity_poly.pdbx_strand_id
1 'polypeptide(L)'
;MTEQRNGVVAERLQHEDVARLIGLLLQDRMQLTDAEVAELLAHTEELGQRIYWLHRSYPYCIQDVQQYRVRKKDLSELPTKELQRRMKALNDRRAAIPREDVDDEIDDSFFEPDSINSDAHILHELLEERRKE
;
A
#
# COMPACT_ATOMS: atom_id res chain seq x y z
N MET A 1 19.34 23.62 35.27
CA MET A 1 20.23 23.05 34.24
C MET A 1 19.36 22.71 33.06
N THR A 2 19.43 23.56 32.03
CA THR A 2 18.54 23.53 30.87
C THR A 2 19.14 22.58 29.86
N GLU A 3 18.57 21.38 29.71
CA GLU A 3 18.92 20.48 28.61
C GLU A 3 18.42 21.09 27.31
N GLN A 4 19.34 21.70 26.56
CA GLN A 4 19.14 22.01 25.15
C GLN A 4 19.01 20.68 24.40
N ARG A 5 17.77 20.25 24.16
CA ARG A 5 17.49 19.30 23.08
C ARG A 5 17.87 19.99 21.78
N ASN A 6 19.04 19.66 21.25
CA ASN A 6 19.43 19.99 19.89
C ASN A 6 18.40 19.38 18.95
N GLY A 7 17.40 20.18 18.60
CA GLY A 7 16.48 19.91 17.50
C GLY A 7 17.27 20.01 16.20
N VAL A 8 17.99 18.94 15.86
CA VAL A 8 18.24 18.63 14.46
C VAL A 8 16.87 18.28 13.92
N VAL A 9 16.25 19.22 13.20
CA VAL A 9 15.10 18.90 12.36
C VAL A 9 15.67 18.00 11.27
N ALA A 10 15.67 16.69 11.52
CA ALA A 10 16.00 15.73 10.49
C ALA A 10 15.01 15.96 9.36
N GLU A 11 15.52 16.33 8.18
CA GLU A 11 14.70 16.40 6.98
C GLU A 11 14.01 15.05 6.81
N ARG A 12 12.71 15.08 6.46
CA ARG A 12 11.95 13.85 6.21
C ARG A 12 12.66 13.06 5.12
N LEU A 13 12.92 11.79 5.39
CA LEU A 13 13.56 10.92 4.41
C LEU A 13 12.69 10.77 3.16
N GLN A 14 13.28 10.96 1.98
CA GLN A 14 12.64 10.58 0.73
C GLN A 14 12.59 9.06 0.61
N HIS A 15 11.72 8.54 -0.24
CA HIS A 15 11.52 7.08 -0.38
C HIS A 15 12.80 6.35 -0.79
N GLU A 16 13.62 6.95 -1.66
CA GLU A 16 14.89 6.39 -2.12
C GLU A 16 15.94 6.30 -1.00
N ASP A 17 15.98 7.30 -0.11
CA ASP A 17 16.88 7.31 1.04
C ASP A 17 16.54 6.22 2.06
N VAL A 18 15.24 5.98 2.27
CA VAL A 18 14.79 4.93 3.20
C VAL A 18 15.19 3.56 2.72
N ALA A 19 15.04 3.26 1.44
CA ALA A 19 15.43 1.96 0.89
C ALA A 19 16.95 1.72 1.09
N ARG A 20 17.77 2.74 0.85
CA ARG A 20 19.22 2.66 1.08
C ARG A 20 19.55 2.46 2.56
N LEU A 21 18.94 3.24 3.45
CA LEU A 21 19.19 3.15 4.90
C LEU A 21 18.73 1.81 5.48
N ILE A 22 17.60 1.27 5.03
CA ILE A 22 17.19 -0.10 5.37
C ILE A 22 18.22 -1.11 4.84
N GLY A 23 18.73 -0.91 3.62
CA GLY A 23 19.82 -1.71 3.07
C GLY A 23 21.04 -1.75 3.99
N LEU A 24 21.47 -0.60 4.52
CA LEU A 24 22.57 -0.52 5.50
C LEU A 24 22.26 -1.26 6.80
N LEU A 25 21.03 -1.18 7.31
CA LEU A 25 20.62 -1.93 8.51
C LEU A 25 20.69 -3.45 8.35
N LEU A 26 20.60 -3.95 7.11
CA LEU A 26 20.70 -5.37 6.79
C LEU A 26 22.13 -5.85 6.56
N GLN A 27 23.11 -4.94 6.47
CA GLN A 27 24.53 -5.28 6.35
C GLN A 27 25.13 -5.73 7.69
N ASP A 28 26.29 -6.38 7.62
CA ASP A 28 27.07 -6.65 8.84
C ASP A 28 27.51 -5.30 9.45
N ARG A 29 27.13 -5.08 10.72
CA ARG A 29 27.47 -3.86 11.48
C ARG A 29 28.96 -3.53 11.50
N MET A 30 29.84 -4.52 11.36
CA MET A 30 31.29 -4.32 11.34
C MET A 30 31.81 -3.76 10.00
N GLN A 31 30.96 -3.72 8.97
CA GLN A 31 31.30 -3.21 7.64
C GLN A 31 30.81 -1.77 7.40
N LEU A 32 30.00 -1.24 8.31
CA LEU A 32 29.51 0.14 8.21
C LEU A 32 30.64 1.14 8.45
N THR A 33 30.71 2.14 7.59
CA THR A 33 31.59 3.29 7.77
C THR A 33 31.06 4.24 8.84
N ASP A 34 31.94 5.06 9.43
CA ASP A 34 31.52 6.06 10.44
C ASP A 34 30.45 7.04 9.90
N ALA A 35 30.53 7.36 8.60
CA ALA A 35 29.53 8.21 7.94
C ALA A 35 28.15 7.55 7.88
N GLU A 36 28.10 6.26 7.51
CA GLU A 36 26.87 5.47 7.47
C GLU A 36 26.27 5.27 8.87
N VAL A 37 27.12 5.04 9.89
CA VAL A 37 26.67 4.95 11.28
C VAL A 37 26.08 6.28 11.75
N ALA A 38 26.75 7.41 11.48
CA ALA A 38 26.24 8.73 11.85
C ALA A 38 24.89 9.03 11.18
N GLU A 39 24.74 8.65 9.92
CA GLU A 39 23.51 8.83 9.16
C GLU A 39 22.35 7.95 9.70
N LEU A 40 22.61 6.67 9.97
CA LEU A 40 21.62 5.78 10.59
C LEU A 40 21.16 6.32 11.95
N LEU A 41 22.10 6.84 12.76
CA LEU A 41 21.78 7.42 14.06
C LEU A 41 20.93 8.68 13.93
N ALA A 42 21.22 9.55 12.95
CA ALA A 42 20.45 10.78 12.71
C ALA A 42 18.98 10.52 12.36
N HIS A 43 18.66 9.35 11.79
CA HIS A 43 17.32 9.00 11.34
C HIS A 43 16.67 7.83 12.11
N THR A 44 17.20 7.47 13.28
CA THR A 44 16.77 6.29 14.05
C THR A 44 15.25 6.24 14.27
N GLU A 45 14.62 7.36 14.64
CA GLU A 45 13.19 7.41 14.94
C GLU A 45 12.33 7.17 13.69
N GLU A 46 12.62 7.88 12.60
CA GLU A 46 11.87 7.75 11.34
C GLU A 46 12.04 6.34 10.74
N LEU A 47 13.26 5.80 10.75
CA LEU A 47 13.54 4.43 10.30
C LEU A 47 12.78 3.41 11.15
N GLY A 48 12.78 3.58 12.48
CA GLY A 48 12.04 2.72 13.40
C GLY A 48 10.53 2.70 13.12
N GLN A 49 9.94 3.87 12.89
CA GLN A 49 8.52 3.97 12.53
C GLN A 49 8.21 3.27 11.19
N ARG A 50 9.03 3.49 10.17
CA ARG A 50 8.82 2.85 8.85
C ARG A 50 8.97 1.33 8.90
N ILE A 51 9.99 0.84 9.63
CA ILE A 51 10.18 -0.61 9.83
C ILE A 51 9.00 -1.20 10.59
N TYR A 52 8.50 -0.52 11.63
CA TYR A 52 7.32 -0.95 12.37
C TYR A 52 6.10 -1.10 11.46
N TRP A 53 5.78 -0.08 10.66
CA TRP A 53 4.65 -0.12 9.73
C TRP A 53 4.83 -1.19 8.68
N LEU A 54 6.02 -1.33 8.11
CA LEU A 54 6.34 -2.39 7.16
C LEU A 54 6.09 -3.76 7.79
N HIS A 55 6.68 -4.05 8.95
CA HIS A 55 6.53 -5.34 9.64
C HIS A 55 5.07 -5.64 10.00
N ARG A 56 4.32 -4.62 10.44
CA ARG A 56 2.90 -4.76 10.81
C ARG A 56 2.02 -5.03 9.58
N SER A 57 2.24 -4.33 8.47
CA SER A 57 1.37 -4.40 7.30
C SER A 57 1.76 -5.53 6.34
N TYR A 58 3.04 -5.92 6.30
CA TYR A 58 3.58 -6.87 5.33
C TYR A 58 2.81 -8.21 5.26
N PRO A 59 2.44 -8.88 6.38
CA PRO A 59 1.66 -10.11 6.31
C PRO A 59 0.33 -9.95 5.57
N TYR A 60 -0.36 -8.83 5.79
CA TYR A 60 -1.63 -8.52 5.13
C TYR A 60 -1.43 -8.25 3.64
N CYS A 61 -0.42 -7.44 3.27
CA CYS A 61 -0.09 -7.18 1.88
C CYS A 61 0.22 -8.47 1.10
N ILE A 62 0.94 -9.42 1.71
CA ILE A 62 1.24 -10.72 1.08
C ILE A 62 -0.02 -11.57 0.95
N GLN A 63 -0.90 -11.58 1.96
CA GLN A 63 -2.19 -12.27 1.90
C GLN A 63 -3.08 -11.69 0.80
N ASP A 64 -3.15 -10.37 0.67
CA ASP A 64 -3.91 -9.69 -0.39
C ASP A 64 -3.40 -10.08 -1.77
N VAL A 65 -2.08 -10.12 -1.97
CA VAL A 65 -1.48 -10.58 -3.23
C VAL A 65 -1.81 -12.05 -3.51
N GLN A 66 -1.78 -12.91 -2.49
CA GLN A 66 -2.14 -14.31 -2.65
C GLN A 66 -3.61 -14.48 -3.05
N GLN A 67 -4.51 -13.78 -2.35
CA GLN A 67 -5.95 -13.80 -2.65
C GLN A 67 -6.24 -13.24 -4.03
N TYR A 68 -5.60 -12.11 -4.40
CA TYR A 68 -5.65 -11.54 -5.74
C TYR A 68 -5.28 -12.57 -6.81
N ARG A 69 -4.14 -13.27 -6.65
CA ARG A 69 -3.68 -14.27 -7.64
C ARG A 69 -4.66 -15.42 -7.81
N VAL A 70 -5.19 -15.95 -6.71
CA VAL A 70 -6.22 -17.01 -6.74
C VAL A 70 -7.47 -16.50 -7.45
N ARG A 71 -7.95 -15.32 -7.04
CA ARG A 71 -9.19 -14.76 -7.55
C ARG A 71 -9.10 -14.36 -9.03
N LYS A 72 -7.98 -13.77 -9.45
CA LYS A 72 -7.70 -13.45 -10.85
C LYS A 72 -7.68 -14.70 -11.71
N LYS A 73 -7.10 -15.80 -11.23
CA LYS A 73 -7.15 -17.09 -11.92
C LYS A 73 -8.58 -17.61 -12.05
N ASP A 74 -9.35 -17.63 -10.96
CA ASP A 74 -10.74 -18.11 -10.99
C ASP A 74 -11.62 -17.29 -11.95
N LEU A 75 -11.42 -15.96 -11.99
CA LEU A 75 -12.15 -15.07 -12.88
C LEU A 75 -11.66 -15.16 -14.32
N SER A 76 -10.37 -15.37 -14.57
CA SER A 76 -9.84 -15.45 -15.94
C SER A 76 -10.35 -16.65 -16.73
N GLU A 77 -10.84 -17.70 -16.06
CA GLU A 77 -11.50 -18.85 -16.69
C GLU A 77 -12.92 -18.51 -17.24
N LEU A 78 -13.51 -17.39 -16.81
CA LEU A 78 -14.86 -17.01 -17.22
C LEU A 78 -14.88 -16.33 -18.61
N PRO A 79 -15.95 -16.54 -19.41
CA PRO A 79 -16.13 -15.81 -20.67
C PRO A 79 -16.23 -14.29 -20.46
N THR A 80 -15.80 -13.49 -21.42
CA THR A 80 -15.80 -12.01 -21.32
C THR A 80 -17.19 -11.44 -21.01
N LYS A 81 -18.24 -12.04 -21.58
CA LYS A 81 -19.64 -11.64 -21.29
C LYS A 81 -20.01 -11.82 -19.82
N GLU A 82 -19.49 -12.87 -19.17
CA GLU A 82 -19.74 -13.12 -17.75
C GLU A 82 -18.97 -12.14 -16.87
N LEU A 83 -17.74 -11.79 -17.23
CA LEU A 83 -16.97 -10.75 -16.54
C LEU A 83 -17.67 -9.38 -16.63
N GLN A 84 -18.14 -8.99 -17.82
CA GLN A 84 -18.91 -7.76 -18.03
C GLN A 84 -20.21 -7.75 -17.21
N ARG A 85 -20.92 -8.88 -17.13
CA ARG A 85 -22.14 -9.01 -16.31
C ARG A 85 -21.85 -8.77 -14.83
N ARG A 86 -20.77 -9.36 -14.30
CA ARG A 86 -20.37 -9.19 -12.90
C ARG A 86 -19.92 -7.76 -12.60
N MET A 87 -19.14 -7.16 -13.49
CA MET A 87 -18.74 -5.76 -13.37
C MET A 87 -19.95 -4.82 -13.33
N LYS A 88 -20.91 -5.03 -14.24
CA LYS A 88 -22.16 -4.27 -14.24
C LYS A 88 -22.92 -4.42 -12.92
N ALA A 89 -23.03 -5.64 -12.39
CA ALA A 89 -23.71 -5.87 -11.12
C ALA A 89 -23.03 -5.16 -9.93
N LEU A 90 -21.69 -5.04 -9.92
CA LEU A 90 -20.96 -4.28 -8.90
C LEU A 90 -21.24 -2.78 -9.03
N ASN A 91 -21.20 -2.24 -10.24
CA ASN A 91 -21.49 -0.83 -10.50
C ASN A 91 -22.94 -0.47 -10.15
N ASP A 92 -23.90 -1.33 -10.50
CA ASP A 92 -25.31 -1.14 -10.18
C ASP A 92 -25.51 -1.12 -8.65
N ARG A 93 -24.79 -1.97 -7.89
CA ARG A 93 -24.82 -1.95 -6.41
C ARG A 93 -24.24 -0.66 -5.84
N ARG A 94 -23.10 -0.17 -6.36
CA ARG A 94 -22.50 1.10 -5.93
C ARG A 94 -23.43 2.29 -6.19
N ALA A 95 -24.09 2.30 -7.34
CA ALA A 95 -25.03 3.35 -7.71
C ALA A 95 -26.31 3.35 -6.87
N ALA A 96 -26.67 2.21 -6.26
CA ALA A 96 -27.86 2.06 -5.42
C ALA A 96 -27.64 2.47 -3.96
N ILE A 97 -26.42 2.81 -3.54
CA ILE A 97 -26.14 3.32 -2.19
C ILE A 97 -26.81 4.71 -2.07
N PRO A 98 -27.82 4.87 -1.19
CA PRO A 98 -28.52 6.16 -1.04
C PRO A 98 -27.54 7.25 -0.61
N ARG A 99 -27.60 8.42 -1.27
CA ARG A 99 -26.86 9.64 -0.88
C ARG A 99 -27.61 10.46 0.18
N GLU A 100 -28.56 9.85 0.87
CA GLU A 100 -29.39 10.55 1.85
C GLU A 100 -28.66 10.53 3.20
N ASP A 101 -28.46 11.74 3.74
CA ASP A 101 -27.74 12.12 4.98
C ASP A 101 -26.26 12.52 4.85
N VAL A 102 -25.92 13.31 3.81
CA VAL A 102 -24.64 14.05 3.72
C VAL A 102 -24.70 15.34 4.56
N ASP A 103 -24.88 15.20 5.87
CA ASP A 103 -24.44 16.18 6.88
C ASP A 103 -23.42 15.54 7.85
N ASP A 104 -23.31 14.20 7.82
CA ASP A 104 -22.21 13.46 8.42
C ASP A 104 -21.15 13.19 7.34
N GLU A 105 -19.91 13.53 7.67
CA GLU A 105 -18.71 13.42 6.84
C GLU A 105 -18.73 12.15 5.97
N ILE A 106 -18.71 12.31 4.65
CA ILE A 106 -18.50 11.18 3.72
C ILE A 106 -17.21 10.51 4.16
N ASP A 107 -17.32 9.28 4.68
CA ASP A 107 -16.18 8.48 5.11
C ASP A 107 -15.13 8.48 3.98
N ASP A 108 -13.89 8.85 4.30
CA ASP A 108 -12.78 8.93 3.34
C ASP A 108 -12.61 7.59 2.58
N SER A 109 -13.07 6.47 3.17
CA SER A 109 -13.14 5.14 2.55
C SER A 109 -13.96 5.10 1.25
N PHE A 110 -14.87 6.05 1.01
CA PHE A 110 -15.66 6.15 -0.21
C PHE A 110 -14.83 6.62 -1.42
N PHE A 111 -13.74 7.34 -1.17
CA PHE A 111 -12.79 7.81 -2.18
C PHE A 111 -11.52 6.96 -2.24
N GLU A 112 -11.35 6.01 -1.32
CA GLU A 112 -10.22 5.09 -1.35
C GLU A 112 -10.29 4.20 -2.60
N PRO A 113 -9.16 4.02 -3.30
CA PRO A 113 -9.10 3.10 -4.42
C PRO A 113 -9.44 1.68 -3.95
N ASP A 114 -10.16 0.95 -4.80
CA ASP A 114 -10.51 -0.44 -4.56
C ASP A 114 -9.28 -1.26 -4.17
N SER A 115 -9.39 -2.05 -3.10
CA SER A 115 -8.34 -2.99 -2.69
C SER A 115 -7.92 -3.87 -3.87
N ILE A 116 -6.61 -4.17 -3.95
CA ILE A 116 -6.01 -4.97 -5.03
C ILE A 116 -6.67 -6.34 -5.18
N ASN A 117 -7.12 -6.96 -4.09
CA ASN A 117 -7.79 -8.26 -4.09
C ASN A 117 -9.31 -8.19 -4.31
N SER A 118 -9.87 -7.00 -4.54
CA SER A 118 -11.31 -6.84 -4.78
C SER A 118 -11.73 -7.35 -6.16
N ASP A 119 -12.94 -7.89 -6.23
CA ASP A 119 -13.52 -8.31 -7.51
C ASP A 119 -13.60 -7.14 -8.50
N ALA A 120 -13.87 -5.91 -8.03
CA ALA A 120 -13.95 -4.73 -8.90
C ALA A 120 -12.60 -4.44 -9.58
N HIS A 121 -11.51 -4.42 -8.80
CA HIS A 121 -10.16 -4.22 -9.32
C HIS A 121 -9.78 -5.30 -10.33
N ILE A 122 -9.95 -6.57 -9.97
CA ILE A 122 -9.56 -7.72 -10.79
C ILE A 122 -10.38 -7.81 -12.08
N LEU A 123 -11.69 -7.56 -12.02
CA LEU A 123 -12.56 -7.57 -13.20
C LEU A 123 -12.18 -6.44 -14.16
N HIS A 124 -11.85 -5.25 -13.65
CA HIS A 124 -11.40 -4.14 -14.48
C HIS A 124 -10.12 -4.51 -15.22
N GLU A 125 -9.13 -5.03 -14.50
CA GLU A 125 -7.86 -5.47 -15.08
C GLU A 125 -8.04 -6.53 -16.18
N LEU A 126 -8.80 -7.60 -15.91
CA LEU A 126 -9.05 -8.68 -16.88
C LEU A 126 -9.80 -8.19 -18.13
N LEU A 127 -10.75 -7.27 -17.98
CA LEU A 127 -11.49 -6.71 -19.11
C LEU A 127 -10.59 -5.80 -19.97
N GLU A 128 -9.70 -5.03 -19.34
CA GLU A 128 -8.72 -4.21 -20.04
C GLU A 128 -7.66 -5.05 -20.77
N GLU A 129 -7.18 -6.13 -20.16
CA GLU A 129 -6.27 -7.11 -20.78
C GLU A 129 -6.89 -7.68 -22.06
N ARG A 130 -8.13 -8.19 -21.99
CA ARG A 130 -8.84 -8.78 -23.13
C ARG A 130 -9.26 -7.79 -24.21
N ARG A 131 -9.29 -6.48 -23.93
CA ARG A 131 -9.56 -5.45 -24.95
C ARG A 131 -8.32 -5.14 -25.79
N LYS A 132 -7.13 -5.42 -25.25
CA LYS A 132 -5.85 -5.20 -25.92
C LYS A 132 -5.39 -6.40 -26.76
N GLU A 133 -6.01 -7.56 -26.56
CA GLU A 133 -5.89 -8.76 -27.40
C GLU A 133 -6.76 -8.63 -28.66
#